data_AF-A0A374BIS0-F1
#
_entry.id   AF-A0A374BIS0-F1
#
_cell.length_a   1.000
_cell.length_b   1.000
_cell.length_c   1.000
_cell.angle_alpha   90.00
_cell.angle_beta   90.00
_cell.angle_gamma   90.00
#
_symmetry.space_group_name_H-M   'P 1'
#
loop_
_entity.id
_entity.type
_entity.pdbx_description
1 polymer ?
#
loop_
_entity_poly.entity_id
_entity_poly.type
_entity_poly.pdbx_seq_one_letter_code
_entity_poly.pdbx_strand_id
1 'polypeptide(L)'
;MKELLLRNLLILYLGVSLRFLFYKIIKRRDVDFQRLLHGIKCPKNKNDEIFNYKNDFTNRLYAIIFIISIVIIIGLIQKYKN
;
A
#
# COMPACT_ATOMS: atom_id res chain seq x y z
N MET A 1 -0.15 -19.56 -11.79
CA MET A 1 -0.68 -19.31 -10.42
C MET A 1 0.36 -18.70 -9.48
N LYS A 2 1.55 -19.31 -9.33
CA LYS A 2 2.60 -18.81 -8.40
C LYS A 2 3.03 -17.36 -8.68
N GLU A 3 3.19 -16.98 -9.95
CA GLU A 3 3.58 -15.61 -10.33
C GLU A 3 2.50 -14.57 -10.02
N LEU A 4 1.22 -14.90 -10.22
CA LEU A 4 0.10 -14.01 -9.90
C LEU A 4 0.03 -13.76 -8.39
N LEU A 5 0.27 -14.79 -7.57
CA LEU A 5 0.33 -14.68 -6.12
C LEU A 5 1.52 -13.82 -5.67
N LEU A 6 2.71 -14.05 -6.25
CA LEU A 6 3.91 -13.30 -5.91
C LEU A 6 3.77 -11.81 -6.27
N ARG A 7 3.23 -11.52 -7.46
CA ARG A 7 2.97 -10.14 -7.90
C ARG A 7 1.95 -9.45 -7.01
N ASN A 8 0.91 -10.16 -6.60
CA ASN A 8 -0.10 -9.65 -5.68
C ASN A 8 0.49 -9.32 -4.30
N LEU A 9 1.36 -10.20 -3.78
CA LEU A 9 2.12 -9.97 -2.55
C LEU A 9 3.06 -8.76 -2.68
N LEU A 10 3.81 -8.66 -3.77
CA LEU A 10 4.71 -7.53 -4.01
C LEU A 10 3.97 -6.18 -4.01
N ILE A 11 2.84 -6.10 -4.71
CA ILE A 11 2.00 -4.88 -4.74
C ILE A 11 1.50 -4.53 -3.34
N LEU A 12 1.07 -5.54 -2.56
CA LEU A 12 0.63 -5.33 -1.18
C LEU A 12 1.76 -4.78 -0.29
N TYR A 13 2.93 -5.42 -0.31
CA TYR A 13 4.09 -5.01 0.49
C TYR A 13 4.59 -3.61 0.09
N LEU A 14 4.61 -3.29 -1.21
CA LEU A 14 4.94 -1.94 -1.71
C LEU A 14 3.95 -0.90 -1.17
N GLY A 15 2.66 -1.17 -1.28
CA GLY A 15 1.60 -0.27 -0.82
C GLY A 15 1.64 -0.03 0.68
N VAL A 16 1.83 -1.10 1.47
CA VAL A 16 1.98 -1.01 2.94
C VAL A 16 3.22 -0.21 3.31
N SER A 17 4.35 -0.44 2.63
CA SER A 17 5.60 0.28 2.91
C SER A 17 5.46 1.77 2.67
N LEU A 18 4.86 2.16 1.54
CA LEU A 18 4.62 3.58 1.25
C LEU A 18 3.64 4.19 2.25
N ARG A 19 2.54 3.48 2.56
CA ARG A 19 1.57 3.92 3.54
C ARG A 19 2.22 4.12 4.91
N PHE A 20 3.04 3.18 5.36
CA PHE A 20 3.77 3.24 6.62
C PHE A 20 4.71 4.46 6.66
N LEU A 21 5.53 4.66 5.62
CA LEU A 21 6.41 5.82 5.50
C LEU A 21 5.62 7.14 5.53
N PHE A 22 4.50 7.22 4.82
CA PHE A 22 3.62 8.39 4.84
C PHE A 22 3.11 8.68 6.25
N TYR A 23 2.62 7.68 6.97
CA TYR A 23 2.13 7.88 8.33
C TYR A 23 3.22 8.26 9.32
N LYS A 24 4.39 7.61 9.23
CA LYS A 24 5.51 7.83 10.15
C LYS A 24 6.21 9.16 9.92
N ILE A 25 6.49 9.50 8.66
CA ILE A 25 7.29 10.70 8.30
C ILE A 25 6.40 11.93 8.16
N ILE A 26 5.34 11.84 7.37
CA ILE A 26 4.51 13.02 7.03
C ILE A 26 3.48 13.28 8.13
N LYS A 27 2.75 12.25 8.57
CA LYS A 27 1.71 12.42 9.60
C LYS A 27 2.24 12.32 11.03
N ARG A 28 3.51 11.94 11.23
CA ARG A 28 4.15 11.72 12.54
C ARG A 28 3.29 10.89 13.50
N ARG A 29 2.58 9.89 12.96
CA ARG A 29 1.77 8.97 13.75
C ARG A 29 2.57 7.72 14.04
N ASP A 30 2.49 7.27 15.28
CA ASP A 30 2.99 5.96 15.65
C ASP A 30 2.03 4.91 15.09
N VAL A 31 2.47 4.20 14.07
CA VAL A 31 1.73 3.16 13.39
C VAL A 31 2.59 1.91 13.33
N ASP A 32 1.99 0.75 13.57
CA ASP A 32 2.68 -0.52 13.45
C ASP A 32 2.57 -1.07 12.02
N PHE A 33 3.72 -1.37 11.41
CA PHE A 33 3.80 -1.97 10.09
C PHE A 33 3.09 -3.32 10.03
N GLN A 34 3.23 -4.15 11.08
CA GLN A 34 2.64 -5.49 11.10
C GLN A 34 1.10 -5.41 11.13
N ARG A 35 0.56 -4.47 11.90
CA ARG A 35 -0.88 -4.17 11.90
C ARG A 35 -1.38 -3.64 10.56
N LEU A 36 -0.60 -2.79 9.88
CA LEU A 36 -0.97 -2.29 8.54
C LEU A 36 -0.91 -3.39 7.47
N LEU A 37 0.05 -4.32 7.58
CA LEU A 37 0.21 -5.41 6.64
C LEU A 37 -0.86 -6.50 6.80
N HIS A 38 -1.07 -6.96 8.04
CA HIS A 38 -1.88 -8.14 8.32
C HIS A 38 -3.31 -7.82 8.80
N GLY A 39 -3.59 -6.55 9.14
CA GLY A 39 -4.86 -6.17 9.75
C GLY A 39 -5.04 -6.77 11.15
N ILE A 40 -6.29 -6.99 11.55
CA ILE A 40 -6.67 -7.64 12.81
C ILE A 40 -6.53 -9.15 12.64
N LYS A 41 -5.63 -9.77 13.42
CA LYS A 41 -5.51 -11.23 13.51
C LYS A 41 -6.71 -11.80 14.25
N CYS A 42 -7.37 -12.81 13.65
CA CYS A 42 -8.59 -13.44 14.16
C CYS A 42 -9.76 -12.43 14.36
N PRO A 43 -10.34 -11.90 13.27
CA PRO A 43 -11.52 -11.03 13.35
C PRO A 43 -12.66 -11.78 14.06
N LYS A 44 -13.28 -11.15 15.07
CA LYS A 44 -14.33 -11.79 15.88
C LYS A 44 -15.74 -11.34 15.48
N ASN A 45 -15.84 -10.23 14.76
CA ASN A 45 -17.10 -9.63 14.34
C ASN A 45 -17.01 -9.13 12.89
N LYS A 46 -18.17 -8.83 12.28
CA LYS A 46 -18.25 -8.31 10.90
C LYS A 46 -17.50 -6.98 10.72
N ASN A 47 -17.37 -6.17 11.77
CA ASN A 47 -16.67 -4.89 11.68
C ASN A 47 -15.16 -5.09 11.51
N ASP A 48 -14.59 -6.10 12.16
CA ASP A 48 -13.18 -6.49 12.03
C ASP A 48 -12.88 -7.00 10.62
N GLU A 49 -13.79 -7.78 10.03
CA GLU A 49 -13.69 -8.24 8.64
C GLU A 49 -13.74 -7.07 7.65
N ILE A 50 -14.69 -6.16 7.82
CA ILE A 50 -14.80 -4.95 7.01
C ILE A 50 -13.56 -4.07 7.16
N PHE A 51 -13.01 -3.97 8.37
CA PHE A 51 -11.76 -3.27 8.61
C PHE A 51 -10.61 -3.90 7.83
N ASN A 52 -10.47 -5.22 7.89
CA ASN A 52 -9.42 -5.94 7.16
C ASN A 52 -9.55 -5.76 5.65
N TYR A 53 -10.78 -5.82 5.11
CA TYR A 53 -11.02 -5.57 3.69
C TYR A 53 -10.65 -4.13 3.30
N LYS A 54 -11.10 -3.13 4.07
CA LYS A 54 -10.74 -1.73 3.85
C LYS A 54 -9.24 -1.51 3.95
N ASN A 55 -8.57 -2.21 4.87
CA ASN A 55 -7.14 -2.12 5.06
C ASN A 55 -6.37 -2.65 3.84
N ASP A 56 -6.71 -3.86 3.36
CA ASP A 56 -6.12 -4.44 2.16
C ASP A 56 -6.36 -3.56 0.93
N PHE A 57 -7.61 -3.11 0.74
CA PHE A 57 -7.97 -2.20 -0.35
C PHE A 57 -7.17 -0.89 -0.30
N THR A 58 -7.05 -0.30 0.90
CA THR A 58 -6.27 0.93 1.08
C THR A 58 -4.80 0.70 0.74
N ASN A 59 -4.21 -0.41 1.19
CA ASN A 59 -2.81 -0.74 0.88
C ASN A 59 -2.59 -0.87 -0.64
N ARG A 60 -3.49 -1.55 -1.35
CA ARG A 60 -3.46 -1.64 -2.81
C ARG A 60 -3.57 -0.27 -3.47
N LEU A 61 -4.43 0.60 -2.95
CA LEU A 61 -4.61 1.95 -3.48
C LEU A 61 -3.32 2.79 -3.35
N TYR A 62 -2.62 2.71 -2.20
CA TYR A 62 -1.31 3.34 -2.03
C TYR A 62 -0.29 2.83 -3.06
N ALA A 63 -0.26 1.52 -3.33
CA ALA A 63 0.62 0.96 -4.36
C ALA A 63 0.29 1.46 -5.77
N ILE A 64 -1.00 1.54 -6.12
CA ILE A 64 -1.45 2.03 -7.43
C ILE A 64 -1.08 3.51 -7.60
N ILE A 65 -1.37 4.35 -6.60
CA ILE A 65 -1.04 5.78 -6.62
C ILE A 65 0.47 5.97 -6.78
N PHE A 66 1.28 5.15 -6.11
CA PHE A 66 2.73 5.18 -6.25
C PHE A 66 3.20 4.88 -7.68
N ILE A 67 2.67 3.81 -8.28
CA ILE A 67 3.01 3.42 -9.66
C ILE A 67 2.62 4.54 -10.63
N ILE A 68 1.41 5.12 -10.48
CA ILE A 68 0.96 6.24 -11.31
C ILE A 68 1.90 7.44 -11.15
N SER A 69 2.31 7.74 -9.92
CA SER A 69 3.22 8.85 -9.63
C SER A 69 4.59 8.64 -10.29
N ILE A 70 5.15 7.43 -10.26
CA ILE A 70 6.40 7.09 -10.97
C ILE A 70 6.25 7.30 -12.48
N VAL A 71 5.15 6.82 -13.08
CA VAL A 71 4.90 6.98 -14.52
C VAL A 71 4.84 8.45 -14.91
N ILE A 72 4.15 9.28 -14.13
CA ILE A 72 4.08 10.73 -14.36
C ILE A 72 5.47 11.37 -14.25
N ILE A 73 6.24 11.04 -13.21
CA ILE A 73 7.60 11.57 -13.02
C ILE A 73 8.50 11.22 -14.20
N ILE A 74 8.48 9.97 -14.66
CA ILE A 74 9.27 9.54 -15.81
C ILE A 74 8.87 10.31 -17.07
N GLY A 75 7.57 10.46 -17.32
CA GLY A 75 7.07 11.22 -18.47
C GLY A 75 7.49 12.69 -18.44
N LEU A 76 7.46 13.32 -17.26
CA LEU A 76 7.97 14.69 -17.08
C LEU A 76 9.47 14.76 -17.35
N ILE A 77 10.28 13.88 -16.76
CA ILE A 77 11.73 13.85 -16.98
C ILE A 77 12.07 13.72 -18.46
N GLN A 78 11.37 12.84 -19.19
CA GLN A 78 11.58 12.70 -20.63
C GLN A 78 11.22 13.96 -21.41
N LYS A 79 10.11 14.62 -21.06
CA LYS A 79 9.70 15.89 -21.68
C LYS A 79 10.69 17.03 -21.42
N TYR A 80 11.31 17.10 -20.25
CA TYR A 80 12.28 18.15 -19.91
C TYR A 80 13.71 17.86 -20.41
N LYS A 81 13.98 16.61 -20.83
CA LYS A 81 15.29 16.20 -21.37
C LYS A 81 15.39 16.34 -22.90
N ASN A 82 14.25 16.38 -23.60
CA ASN A 82 14.14 16.72 -25.02
C ASN A 82 13.91 18.22 -25.21
#